data_AF-W4HFA8-F1
#
_entry.id   AF-W4HFA8-F1
#
_cell.length_a   1.000
_cell.length_b   1.000
_cell.length_c   1.000
_cell.angle_alpha   90.00
_cell.angle_beta   90.00
_cell.angle_gamma   90.00
#
_symmetry.space_group_name_H-M   'P 1'
#
loop_
_entity.id
_entity.type
_entity.pdbx_description
1 polymer ?
#
loop_
_entity_poly.entity_id
_entity_poly.type
_entity_poly.pdbx_seq_one_letter_code
_entity_poly.pdbx_strand_id
1 'polypeptide(L)'
;MSQRETITLTLPDGSKSAPFTLEDLQRLHQRTEERDPLFHDAACAVIREGRCSTSWIQRTFAIGYNRASRIVEQLEEIGIVSAADHVGKRTVTDVGSLRNAIEGANQVRSAVAKAHQNYQRSKGVPPMKHDPDFAKQADNAYGVTADELRQFIERFERFAQEKQEIADQQKEVMAEAKGRGYDTKVLRKLIALRKREPDDVAEEEALLEMYKSALGMS
;
A
#
# COMPACT_ATOMS: atom_id res chain seq x y z
N MET A 1 22.30 -24.05 -7.31
CA MET A 1 20.92 -24.21 -7.83
C MET A 1 20.11 -24.96 -6.78
N SER A 2 19.29 -24.24 -6.01
CA SER A 2 18.49 -24.87 -4.95
C SER A 2 17.31 -25.61 -5.59
N GLN A 3 17.23 -26.93 -5.41
CA GLN A 3 16.10 -27.73 -5.89
C GLN A 3 14.84 -27.29 -5.13
N ARG A 4 13.78 -26.89 -5.85
CA ARG A 4 12.47 -26.62 -5.23
C ARG A 4 11.84 -27.95 -4.85
N GLU A 5 11.88 -28.31 -3.56
CA GLU A 5 11.20 -29.49 -3.05
C GLU A 5 9.68 -29.32 -3.18
N THR A 6 9.06 -30.14 -4.03
CA THR A 6 7.61 -30.21 -4.21
C THR A 6 7.03 -31.35 -3.36
N ILE A 7 5.96 -31.07 -2.62
CA ILE A 7 5.25 -32.03 -1.77
C ILE A 7 3.91 -32.39 -2.42
N THR A 8 3.52 -33.67 -2.34
CA THR A 8 2.20 -34.18 -2.77
C THR A 8 1.52 -34.89 -1.62
N LEU A 9 0.24 -34.60 -1.38
CA LEU A 9 -0.58 -35.26 -0.36
C LEU A 9 -1.35 -36.42 -0.98
N THR A 10 -1.51 -37.52 -0.23
CA THR A 10 -2.43 -38.61 -0.60
C THR A 10 -3.76 -38.36 0.09
N LEU A 11 -4.82 -38.22 -0.70
CA LEU A 11 -6.19 -38.00 -0.24
C LEU A 11 -6.81 -39.32 0.31
N PRO A 12 -7.90 -39.25 1.09
CA PRO A 12 -8.55 -40.42 1.69
C PRO A 12 -9.07 -41.47 0.69
N ASP A 13 -9.27 -41.07 -0.57
CA ASP A 13 -9.65 -41.95 -1.69
C ASP A 13 -8.44 -42.61 -2.37
N GLY A 14 -7.23 -42.38 -1.85
CA GLY A 14 -5.96 -42.89 -2.40
C GLY A 14 -5.41 -42.08 -3.57
N SER A 15 -6.11 -41.02 -4.03
CA SER A 15 -5.62 -40.15 -5.10
C SER A 15 -4.54 -39.19 -4.58
N LYS A 16 -3.63 -38.75 -5.45
CA LYS A 16 -2.58 -37.78 -5.10
C LYS A 16 -3.03 -36.37 -5.47
N SER A 17 -2.82 -35.41 -4.56
CA SER A 17 -3.00 -33.99 -4.84
C SER A 17 -2.01 -33.52 -5.91
N ALA A 18 -2.33 -32.41 -6.58
CA ALA A 18 -1.35 -31.70 -7.38
C ALA A 18 -0.10 -31.38 -6.52
N PRO A 19 1.11 -31.42 -7.09
CA PRO A 19 2.33 -31.05 -6.38
C PRO A 19 2.29 -29.57 -6.02
N PHE A 20 2.61 -29.24 -4.77
CA PHE A 20 2.70 -27.87 -4.27
C PHE A 20 4.03 -27.68 -3.53
N THR A 21 4.52 -26.45 -3.51
CA THR A 21 5.79 -26.10 -2.86
C THR A 21 5.56 -25.53 -1.45
N LEU A 22 6.63 -25.44 -0.66
CA LEU A 22 6.61 -24.69 0.59
C LEU A 22 6.24 -23.20 0.36
N GLU A 23 6.69 -22.62 -0.75
CA GLU A 23 6.31 -21.25 -1.16
C GLU A 23 4.80 -21.13 -1.39
N ASP A 24 4.15 -22.16 -1.96
CA ASP A 24 2.70 -22.16 -2.19
C ASP A 24 1.91 -22.24 -0.88
N LEU A 25 2.40 -23.00 0.11
CA LEU A 25 1.82 -23.02 1.47
C LEU A 25 1.96 -21.66 2.16
N GLN A 26 3.11 -21.02 2.04
CA GLN A 26 3.35 -19.69 2.61
C GLN A 26 2.43 -18.63 1.97
N ARG A 27 2.18 -18.71 0.65
CA ARG A 27 1.22 -17.82 -0.05
C ARG A 27 -0.22 -18.01 0.42
N LEU A 28 -0.63 -19.24 0.68
CA LEU A 28 -1.98 -19.52 1.23
C LEU A 28 -2.15 -18.94 2.64
N HIS A 29 -1.09 -18.96 3.45
CA HIS A 29 -1.08 -18.34 4.77
C HIS A 29 -1.19 -16.81 4.67
N GLN A 30 -0.42 -16.16 3.80
CA GLN A 30 -0.48 -14.71 3.56
C GLN A 30 -1.87 -14.24 3.11
N ARG A 31 -2.57 -15.02 2.27
CA ARG A 31 -3.96 -14.74 1.88
C ARG A 31 -4.96 -14.80 3.03
N THR A 32 -4.63 -15.46 4.13
CA THR A 32 -5.49 -15.55 5.32
C THR A 32 -5.35 -14.32 6.21
N GLU A 33 -4.20 -13.63 6.15
CA GLU A 33 -3.95 -12.41 6.94
C GLU A 33 -4.46 -11.13 6.27
N GLU A 34 -4.76 -11.17 4.97
CA GLU A 34 -5.32 -10.02 4.25
C GLU A 34 -6.74 -9.70 4.76
N ARG A 35 -6.99 -8.43 5.09
CA ARG A 35 -8.29 -7.96 5.59
C ARG A 35 -9.36 -8.18 4.52
N ASP A 36 -10.55 -8.67 4.93
CA ASP A 36 -11.61 -8.94 3.96
C ASP A 36 -12.08 -7.62 3.30
N PRO A 37 -12.35 -7.58 1.98
CA PRO A 37 -12.81 -6.36 1.31
C PRO A 37 -14.08 -5.73 1.92
N LEU A 38 -14.95 -6.54 2.55
CA LEU A 38 -16.17 -6.05 3.20
C LEU A 38 -15.95 -5.69 4.68
N PHE A 39 -14.73 -5.77 5.19
CA PHE A 39 -14.41 -5.57 6.60
C PHE A 39 -14.85 -4.19 7.10
N HIS A 40 -14.55 -3.12 6.34
CA HIS A 40 -14.90 -1.75 6.74
C HIS A 40 -16.41 -1.55 6.86
N ASP A 41 -17.16 -1.97 5.84
CA ASP A 41 -18.62 -1.87 5.83
C ASP A 41 -19.24 -2.69 6.96
N ALA A 42 -18.72 -3.89 7.22
CA ALA A 42 -19.15 -4.75 8.31
C ALA A 42 -18.87 -4.11 9.68
N ALA A 43 -17.69 -3.51 9.89
CA ALA A 43 -17.35 -2.79 11.10
C ALA A 43 -18.32 -1.65 11.37
N CYS A 44 -18.57 -0.80 10.37
CA CYS A 44 -19.52 0.30 10.48
C CYS A 44 -20.94 -0.19 10.79
N ALA A 45 -21.40 -1.25 10.13
CA ALA A 45 -22.71 -1.83 10.38
C ALA A 45 -22.83 -2.40 11.80
N VAL A 46 -21.80 -3.11 12.29
CA VAL A 46 -21.76 -3.65 13.66
C VAL A 46 -21.83 -2.54 14.69
N ILE A 47 -21.05 -1.47 14.53
CA ILE A 47 -21.02 -0.34 15.47
C ILE A 47 -22.34 0.44 15.46
N ARG A 48 -22.94 0.62 14.28
CA ARG A 48 -24.23 1.30 14.14
C ARG A 48 -25.36 0.50 14.78
N GLU A 49 -25.42 -0.80 14.52
CA GLU A 49 -26.52 -1.67 14.98
C GLU A 49 -26.29 -2.19 16.42
N GLY A 50 -25.07 -2.10 16.94
CA GLY A 50 -24.72 -2.51 18.30
C GLY A 50 -24.76 -4.02 18.53
N ARG A 51 -24.69 -4.82 17.46
CA ARG A 51 -24.74 -6.30 17.53
C ARG A 51 -23.80 -6.93 16.52
N CYS A 52 -23.21 -8.07 16.88
CA CYS A 52 -22.36 -8.84 16.00
C CYS A 52 -22.62 -10.35 16.18
N SER A 53 -22.94 -11.04 15.08
CA SER A 53 -22.90 -12.50 15.00
C SER A 53 -22.60 -12.93 13.57
N THR A 54 -21.99 -14.10 13.39
CA THR A 54 -21.67 -14.66 12.06
C THR A 54 -22.93 -14.74 11.18
N SER A 55 -24.02 -15.29 11.71
CA SER A 55 -25.32 -15.40 11.04
C SER A 55 -25.99 -14.05 10.72
N TRP A 56 -25.65 -13.00 11.48
CA TRP A 56 -26.14 -11.65 11.20
C TRP A 56 -25.36 -11.02 10.05
N ILE A 57 -24.02 -11.08 10.08
CA ILE A 57 -23.16 -10.59 9.01
C ILE A 57 -23.48 -11.29 7.68
N GLN A 58 -23.69 -12.61 7.69
CA GLN A 58 -24.10 -13.37 6.49
C GLN A 58 -25.34 -12.78 5.81
N ARG A 59 -26.38 -12.44 6.59
CA ARG A 59 -27.65 -11.94 6.05
C ARG A 59 -27.56 -10.49 5.64
N THR A 60 -26.87 -9.66 6.41
CA THR A 60 -26.71 -8.24 6.11
C THR A 60 -25.90 -8.01 4.84
N PHE A 61 -24.84 -8.80 4.62
CA PHE A 61 -23.92 -8.64 3.49
C PHE A 61 -24.09 -9.69 2.39
N ALA A 62 -25.06 -10.60 2.52
CA ALA A 62 -25.31 -11.70 1.58
C ALA A 62 -24.04 -12.53 1.27
N ILE A 63 -23.28 -12.89 2.30
CA ILE A 63 -22.03 -13.65 2.18
C ILE A 63 -22.10 -15.05 2.81
N GLY A 64 -21.22 -15.95 2.36
CA GLY A 64 -21.08 -17.30 2.91
C GLY A 64 -20.54 -17.33 4.34
N TYR A 65 -20.78 -18.45 5.04
CA TYR A 65 -20.46 -18.63 6.47
C TYR A 65 -18.98 -18.38 6.79
N ASN A 66 -18.07 -19.01 6.04
CA ASN A 66 -16.63 -18.89 6.28
C ASN A 66 -16.13 -17.45 6.15
N ARG A 67 -16.69 -16.71 5.18
CA ARG A 67 -16.34 -15.30 4.99
C ARG A 67 -16.85 -14.43 6.13
N ALA A 68 -18.09 -14.66 6.56
CA ALA A 68 -18.65 -13.97 7.74
C ALA A 68 -17.88 -14.29 9.02
N SER A 69 -17.48 -15.55 9.25
CA SER A 69 -16.66 -15.93 10.41
C SER A 69 -15.34 -15.17 10.43
N ARG A 70 -14.63 -15.16 9.30
CA ARG A 70 -13.37 -14.42 9.17
C ARG A 70 -13.54 -12.93 9.47
N ILE A 71 -14.59 -12.30 8.94
CA ILE A 71 -14.87 -10.88 9.24
C ILE A 71 -15.11 -10.69 10.74
N VAL A 72 -15.88 -11.56 11.39
CA VAL A 72 -16.12 -11.48 12.84
C VAL A 72 -14.82 -11.64 13.63
N GLU A 73 -13.95 -12.59 13.25
CA GLU A 73 -12.64 -12.80 13.88
C GLU A 73 -11.75 -11.57 13.72
N GLN A 74 -11.73 -10.94 12.55
CA GLN A 74 -10.99 -9.69 12.31
C GLN A 74 -11.55 -8.51 13.14
N LEU A 75 -12.87 -8.46 13.36
CA LEU A 75 -13.50 -7.42 14.19
C LEU A 75 -13.18 -7.62 15.68
N GLU A 76 -13.07 -8.88 16.11
CA GLU A 76 -12.66 -9.27 17.46
C GLU A 76 -11.19 -8.94 17.71
N GLU A 77 -10.31 -9.24 16.75
CA GLU A 77 -8.87 -8.93 16.80
C GLU A 77 -8.60 -7.42 16.96
N ILE A 78 -9.37 -6.58 16.26
CA ILE A 78 -9.24 -5.11 16.32
C ILE A 78 -9.94 -4.54 17.58
N GLY A 79 -10.68 -5.35 18.33
CA GLY A 79 -11.34 -4.97 19.57
C GLY A 79 -12.68 -4.24 19.38
N ILE A 80 -13.24 -4.24 18.17
CA ILE A 80 -14.58 -3.69 17.89
C ILE A 80 -15.66 -4.56 18.54
N VAL A 81 -15.38 -5.86 18.66
CA VAL A 81 -16.30 -6.87 19.17
C VAL A 81 -15.60 -7.69 20.25
N SER A 82 -16.33 -8.09 21.29
CA SER A 82 -15.81 -8.97 22.34
C SER A 82 -15.56 -10.39 21.84
N ALA A 83 -14.78 -11.16 22.60
CA ALA A 83 -14.71 -12.61 22.44
C ALA A 83 -16.10 -13.25 22.47
N ALA A 84 -16.23 -14.38 21.79
CA ALA A 84 -17.46 -15.17 21.80
C ALA A 84 -17.76 -15.72 23.20
N ASP A 85 -18.98 -15.50 23.68
CA ASP A 85 -19.51 -16.24 24.82
C ASP A 85 -19.67 -17.73 24.48
N HIS A 86 -19.95 -18.55 25.50
CA HIS A 86 -20.30 -19.97 25.38
C HIS A 86 -21.50 -20.28 24.44
N VAL A 87 -22.30 -19.28 24.07
CA VAL A 87 -23.43 -19.38 23.11
C VAL A 87 -23.09 -18.72 21.76
N GLY A 88 -21.85 -18.24 21.57
CA GLY A 88 -21.42 -17.52 20.37
C GLY A 88 -21.93 -16.07 20.26
N LYS A 89 -22.55 -15.55 21.33
CA LYS A 89 -22.92 -14.13 21.43
C LYS A 89 -21.66 -13.29 21.61
N ARG A 90 -21.65 -12.12 20.99
CA ARG A 90 -20.58 -11.14 21.10
C ARG A 90 -21.18 -9.75 21.34
N THR A 91 -20.50 -8.96 22.16
CA THR A 91 -20.91 -7.58 22.48
C THR A 91 -20.02 -6.60 21.72
N VAL A 92 -20.58 -5.46 21.32
CA VAL A 92 -19.82 -4.42 20.62
C VAL A 92 -19.17 -3.53 21.67
N THR A 93 -17.85 -3.37 21.60
CA THR A 93 -17.08 -2.59 22.57
C THR A 93 -17.40 -1.10 22.41
N ASP A 94 -17.69 -0.40 23.51
CA ASP A 94 -17.87 1.06 23.58
C ASP A 94 -18.58 1.72 22.37
N VAL A 95 -19.83 1.31 22.16
CA VAL A 95 -20.69 1.76 21.06
C VAL A 95 -20.80 3.30 20.98
N GLY A 96 -20.72 4.00 22.12
CA GLY A 96 -20.84 5.45 22.18
C GLY A 96 -19.63 6.17 21.57
N SER A 97 -18.42 5.85 22.04
CA SER A 97 -17.20 6.46 21.53
C SER A 97 -16.92 6.09 20.08
N LEU A 98 -17.18 4.83 19.70
CA LEU A 98 -17.02 4.38 18.32
C LEU A 98 -17.98 5.07 17.35
N ARG A 99 -19.24 5.30 17.75
CA ARG A 99 -20.20 6.06 16.92
C ARG A 99 -19.76 7.51 16.72
N ASN A 100 -19.33 8.19 17.78
CA ASN A 100 -18.84 9.57 17.69
C ASN A 100 -17.59 9.66 16.79
N ALA A 101 -16.68 8.70 16.88
CA ALA A 101 -15.50 8.63 16.01
C ALA A 101 -15.87 8.42 14.54
N ILE A 102 -16.86 7.57 14.25
CA ILE A 102 -17.37 7.36 12.88
C ILE A 102 -18.02 8.63 12.34
N GLU A 103 -18.84 9.31 13.14
CA GLU A 103 -19.47 10.57 12.73
C GLU A 103 -18.43 11.66 12.45
N GLY A 104 -17.40 11.78 13.29
CA GLY A 104 -16.26 12.67 13.04
C GLY A 104 -15.50 12.32 11.75
N ALA A 105 -15.19 11.05 11.54
CA ALA A 105 -14.52 10.59 10.32
C ALA A 105 -15.37 10.84 9.05
N ASN A 106 -16.69 10.67 9.14
CA ASN A 106 -17.62 10.95 8.04
C ASN A 106 -17.76 12.45 7.76
N GLN A 107 -17.73 13.31 8.79
CA GLN A 107 -17.66 14.75 8.61
C GLN A 107 -16.39 15.16 7.87
N VAL A 108 -15.22 14.63 8.28
CA VAL A 108 -13.93 14.89 7.61
C VAL A 108 -13.97 14.39 6.17
N ARG A 109 -14.45 13.17 5.91
CA ARG A 109 -14.66 12.65 4.54
C ARG A 109 -15.52 13.58 3.70
N SER A 110 -16.66 14.01 4.24
CA SER A 110 -17.57 14.93 3.53
C SER A 110 -16.91 16.29 3.26
N ALA A 111 -16.07 16.77 4.17
CA ALA A 111 -15.34 18.03 4.02
C ALA A 111 -14.23 17.91 2.96
N VAL A 112 -13.49 16.80 2.95
CA VAL A 112 -12.47 16.49 1.93
C VAL A 112 -13.11 16.32 0.55
N ALA A 113 -14.22 15.60 0.44
CA ALA A 113 -14.96 15.44 -0.80
C ALA A 113 -15.48 16.80 -1.34
N LYS A 114 -16.00 17.66 -0.45
CA LYS A 114 -16.41 19.03 -0.80
C LYS A 114 -15.22 19.90 -1.22
N ALA A 115 -14.10 19.82 -0.52
CA ALA A 115 -12.88 20.54 -0.86
C ALA A 115 -12.32 20.11 -2.23
N HIS A 116 -12.33 18.81 -2.50
CA HIS A 116 -11.95 18.25 -3.79
C HIS A 116 -12.89 18.69 -4.91
N GLN A 117 -14.21 18.68 -4.68
CA GLN A 117 -15.20 19.18 -5.63
C GLN A 117 -15.01 20.69 -5.92
N ASN A 118 -14.68 21.48 -4.89
CA ASN A 118 -14.39 22.90 -5.04
C ASN A 118 -13.09 23.15 -5.84
N TYR A 119 -12.06 22.33 -5.64
CA TYR A 119 -10.82 22.38 -6.42
C TYR A 119 -11.03 21.98 -7.90
N GLN A 120 -11.85 20.95 -8.16
CA GLN A 120 -12.20 20.58 -9.54
C GLN A 120 -13.00 21.68 -10.25
N ARG A 121 -13.94 22.33 -9.54
CA ARG A 121 -14.67 23.50 -10.05
C ARG A 121 -13.74 24.68 -10.35
N SER A 122 -12.74 24.95 -9.51
CA SER A 122 -11.77 26.03 -9.77
C SER A 122 -10.86 25.75 -10.96
N LYS A 123 -10.67 24.47 -11.31
CA LYS A 123 -9.96 24.02 -12.52
C LYS A 123 -10.87 23.86 -13.76
N GLY A 124 -12.16 24.18 -13.66
CA GLY A 124 -13.10 24.13 -14.80
C GLY A 124 -13.52 22.72 -15.22
N VAL A 125 -13.28 21.70 -14.40
CA VAL A 125 -13.68 20.31 -14.69
C VAL A 125 -15.17 20.14 -14.31
N PRO A 126 -16.06 19.75 -15.23
CA PRO A 126 -17.48 19.56 -14.92
C PRO A 126 -17.69 18.49 -13.84
N PRO A 127 -18.67 18.69 -12.93
CA PRO A 127 -18.96 17.70 -11.90
C PRO A 127 -19.43 16.39 -12.55
N MET A 128 -18.87 15.28 -12.08
CA MET A 128 -19.30 13.94 -12.50
C MET A 128 -20.79 13.76 -12.16
N LYS A 129 -21.54 13.09 -13.04
CA LYS A 129 -22.93 12.73 -12.72
C LYS A 129 -22.93 11.90 -11.44
N HIS A 130 -23.82 12.24 -10.52
CA HIS A 130 -23.96 11.51 -9.26
C HIS A 130 -24.62 10.17 -9.57
N ASP A 131 -23.78 9.17 -9.82
CA ASP A 131 -24.22 7.79 -9.99
C ASP A 131 -24.04 7.06 -8.63
N PRO A 132 -25.13 6.55 -8.04
CA PRO A 132 -25.11 5.94 -6.71
C PRO A 132 -24.25 4.67 -6.64
N ASP A 133 -23.97 4.00 -7.76
CA ASP A 133 -23.09 2.83 -7.78
C ASP A 133 -21.61 3.24 -7.72
N PHE A 134 -21.24 4.36 -8.36
CA PHE A 134 -19.89 4.94 -8.21
C PHE A 134 -19.65 5.48 -6.79
N ALA A 135 -20.67 6.02 -6.12
CA ALA A 135 -20.55 6.50 -4.75
C ALA A 135 -20.31 5.36 -3.74
N LYS A 136 -21.00 4.22 -3.90
CA LYS A 136 -20.79 3.02 -3.06
C LYS A 136 -19.44 2.38 -3.30
N GLN A 137 -18.95 2.40 -4.54
CA GLN A 137 -17.64 1.88 -4.90
C GLN A 137 -16.51 2.80 -4.40
N ALA A 138 -16.77 4.12 -4.39
CA ALA A 138 -15.87 5.10 -3.80
C ALA A 138 -15.76 4.93 -2.28
N ASP A 139 -16.86 4.72 -1.54
CA ASP A 139 -16.81 4.54 -0.07
C ASP A 139 -16.01 3.29 0.35
N ASN A 140 -16.18 2.17 -0.35
CA ASN A 140 -15.35 0.97 -0.16
C ASN A 140 -13.89 1.18 -0.57
N ALA A 141 -13.66 1.92 -1.65
CA ALA A 141 -12.32 2.35 -2.03
C ALA A 141 -11.72 3.33 -1.01
N TYR A 142 -12.50 4.20 -0.36
CA TYR A 142 -12.02 5.24 0.56
C TYR A 142 -11.51 4.67 1.90
N GLY A 143 -12.10 3.58 2.38
CA GLY A 143 -11.61 2.86 3.57
C GLY A 143 -10.29 2.13 3.32
N VAL A 144 -10.16 1.49 2.16
CA VAL A 144 -8.94 0.79 1.73
C VAL A 144 -7.84 1.78 1.30
N THR A 145 -8.20 2.90 0.67
CA THR A 145 -7.24 3.90 0.17
C THR A 145 -6.68 4.83 1.25
N ALA A 146 -7.32 4.99 2.41
CA ALA A 146 -6.77 5.82 3.49
C ALA A 146 -5.52 5.17 4.11
N ASP A 147 -5.54 3.86 4.34
CA ASP A 147 -4.40 3.12 4.86
C ASP A 147 -3.34 2.90 3.77
N GLU A 148 -3.74 2.66 2.52
CA GLU A 148 -2.79 2.66 1.40
C GLU A 148 -2.10 4.02 1.23
N LEU A 149 -2.84 5.13 1.35
CA LEU A 149 -2.29 6.48 1.27
C LEU A 149 -1.29 6.72 2.40
N ARG A 150 -1.60 6.32 3.64
CA ARG A 150 -0.65 6.35 4.75
C ARG A 150 0.60 5.54 4.44
N GLN A 151 0.47 4.31 3.94
CA GLN A 151 1.62 3.48 3.56
C GLN A 151 2.44 4.09 2.42
N PHE A 152 1.83 4.78 1.45
CA PHE A 152 2.56 5.53 0.42
C PHE A 152 3.32 6.71 1.04
N ILE A 153 2.68 7.48 1.91
CA ILE A 153 3.30 8.62 2.59
C ILE A 153 4.47 8.16 3.47
N GLU A 154 4.26 7.16 4.33
CA GLU A 154 5.30 6.62 5.21
C GLU A 154 6.51 6.08 4.43
N ARG A 155 6.26 5.33 3.34
CA ARG A 155 7.35 4.87 2.45
C ARG A 155 8.10 6.04 1.84
N PHE A 156 7.39 7.08 1.39
CA PHE A 156 8.00 8.26 0.77
C PHE A 156 8.82 9.07 1.78
N GLU A 157 8.32 9.25 3.01
CA GLU A 157 9.03 9.92 4.09
C GLU A 157 10.28 9.15 4.50
N ARG A 158 10.22 7.82 4.57
CA ARG A 158 11.41 6.98 4.80
C ARG A 158 12.43 7.17 3.68
N PHE A 159 12.03 7.15 2.41
CA PHE A 159 12.94 7.41 1.29
C PHE A 159 13.53 8.82 1.33
N ALA A 160 12.78 9.81 1.81
CA ALA A 160 13.30 11.16 1.98
C ALA A 160 14.38 11.24 3.08
N GLN A 161 14.18 10.53 4.20
CA GLN A 161 15.18 10.39 5.26
C GLN A 161 16.42 9.65 4.75
N GLU A 162 16.26 8.50 4.09
CA GLU A 162 17.37 7.73 3.50
C GLU A 162 18.16 8.57 2.50
N LYS A 163 17.49 9.35 1.63
CA LYS A 163 18.15 10.25 0.69
C LYS A 163 18.96 11.32 1.41
N GLN A 164 18.44 11.88 2.49
CA GLN A 164 19.15 12.88 3.29
C GLN A 164 20.36 12.27 3.98
N GLU A 165 20.22 11.09 4.59
CA GLU A 165 21.31 10.36 5.24
C GLU A 165 22.44 10.03 4.25
N ILE A 166 22.09 9.49 3.06
CA ILE A 166 23.06 9.23 1.99
C ILE A 166 23.75 10.53 1.53
N ALA A 167 23.01 11.63 1.43
CA ALA A 167 23.59 12.92 1.04
C ALA A 167 24.61 13.41 2.09
N ASP A 168 24.36 13.18 3.37
CA ASP A 168 25.27 13.55 4.44
C ASP A 168 26.50 12.63 4.47
N GLN A 169 26.33 11.32 4.26
CA GLN A 169 27.44 10.38 4.04
C GLN A 169 28.32 10.79 2.84
N GLN A 170 27.72 11.21 1.71
CA GLN A 170 28.47 11.70 0.55
C GLN A 170 29.29 12.95 0.86
N LYS A 171 28.79 13.86 1.72
CA LYS A 171 29.54 15.04 2.16
C LYS A 171 30.73 14.65 3.04
N GLU A 172 30.55 13.68 3.92
CA GLU A 172 31.62 13.16 4.79
C GLU A 172 32.78 12.58 3.97
N VAL A 173 32.48 11.73 2.99
CA VAL A 173 33.49 11.16 2.07
C VAL A 173 34.24 12.27 1.31
N MET A 174 33.52 13.31 0.85
CA MET A 174 34.15 14.45 0.17
C MET A 174 35.03 15.28 1.13
N ALA A 175 34.63 15.41 2.40
CA ALA A 175 35.43 16.09 3.43
C ALA A 175 36.69 15.29 3.78
N GLU A 176 36.60 13.97 3.89
CA GLU A 176 37.73 13.05 4.08
C GLU A 176 38.72 13.15 2.91
N ALA A 177 38.22 13.11 1.67
CA ALA A 177 39.04 13.28 0.48
C ALA A 177 39.77 14.64 0.49
N LYS A 178 39.08 15.71 0.89
CA LYS A 178 39.68 17.04 1.06
C LYS A 178 40.76 17.05 2.14
N GLY A 179 40.53 16.40 3.28
CA GLY A 179 41.49 16.29 4.37
C GLY A 179 42.77 15.53 3.97
N ARG A 180 42.66 14.60 3.01
CA ARG A 180 43.79 13.89 2.40
C ARG A 180 44.47 14.65 1.25
N GLY A 181 43.99 15.85 0.92
CA GLY A 181 44.58 16.70 -0.12
C GLY A 181 44.01 16.51 -1.53
N TYR A 182 42.93 15.76 -1.71
CA TYR A 182 42.27 15.62 -3.02
C TYR A 182 41.36 16.81 -3.34
N ASP A 183 41.28 17.21 -4.62
CA ASP A 183 40.35 18.26 -5.08
C ASP A 183 38.91 17.70 -5.25
N THR A 184 38.02 18.11 -4.34
CA THR A 184 36.60 17.70 -4.35
C THR A 184 35.82 18.11 -5.61
N LYS A 185 36.20 19.20 -6.31
CA LYS A 185 35.54 19.61 -7.55
C LYS A 185 35.91 18.67 -8.69
N VAL A 186 37.18 18.26 -8.76
CA VAL A 186 37.64 17.27 -9.75
C VAL A 186 36.99 15.91 -9.50
N LEU A 187 36.89 15.47 -8.24
CA LEU A 187 36.23 14.22 -7.88
C LEU A 187 34.74 14.19 -8.28
N ARG A 188 33.99 15.28 -8.05
CA ARG A 188 32.59 15.36 -8.50
C ARG A 188 32.45 15.28 -10.02
N LYS A 189 33.34 15.93 -10.78
CA LYS A 189 33.38 15.82 -12.25
C LYS A 189 33.66 14.38 -12.69
N LEU A 190 34.63 13.70 -12.06
CA LEU A 190 34.93 12.31 -12.35
C LEU A 190 33.75 11.38 -12.06
N ILE A 191 33.04 11.56 -10.94
CA ILE A 191 31.83 10.76 -10.63
C ILE A 191 30.74 11.01 -11.67
N ALA A 192 30.52 12.26 -12.09
CA ALA A 192 29.54 12.60 -13.12
C ALA A 192 29.89 11.97 -14.48
N LEU A 193 31.16 12.03 -14.88
CA LEU A 193 31.66 11.39 -16.11
C LEU A 193 31.51 9.87 -16.06
N ARG A 194 31.79 9.24 -14.91
CA ARG A 194 31.64 7.80 -14.72
C ARG A 194 30.19 7.32 -14.62
N LYS A 195 29.24 8.24 -14.46
CA LYS A 195 27.81 7.95 -14.40
C LYS A 195 27.14 8.03 -15.77
N ARG A 196 27.76 8.67 -16.77
CA ARG A 196 27.30 8.59 -18.16
C ARG A 196 27.51 7.17 -18.71
N GLU A 197 26.54 6.66 -19.45
CA GLU A 197 26.69 5.37 -20.11
C GLU A 197 27.76 5.43 -21.21
N PRO A 198 28.51 4.35 -21.43
CA PRO A 198 29.57 4.31 -22.45
C PRO A 198 29.04 4.61 -23.86
N ASP A 199 27.78 4.26 -24.15
CA ASP A 199 27.14 4.52 -25.45
C ASP A 199 26.78 6.01 -25.61
N ASP A 200 26.25 6.66 -24.56
CA ASP A 200 25.99 8.11 -24.57
C ASP A 200 27.28 8.93 -24.75
N VAL A 201 28.39 8.47 -24.16
CA VAL A 201 29.70 9.13 -24.31
C VAL A 201 30.20 8.98 -25.74
N ALA A 202 30.06 7.81 -26.35
CA ALA A 202 30.50 7.55 -27.72
C ALA A 202 29.69 8.36 -28.76
N GLU A 203 28.37 8.47 -28.57
CA GLU A 203 27.51 9.29 -29.45
C GLU A 203 27.84 10.78 -29.34
N GLU A 204 28.01 11.30 -28.12
CA GLU A 204 28.36 12.71 -27.90
C GLU A 204 29.78 13.02 -28.42
N GLU A 205 30.74 12.11 -28.24
CA GLU A 205 32.09 12.26 -28.80
C GLU A 205 32.08 12.23 -30.34
N ALA A 206 31.30 11.34 -30.97
CA ALA A 206 31.17 11.31 -32.43
C ALA A 206 30.53 12.60 -32.99
N LEU A 207 29.51 13.12 -32.33
CA LEU A 207 28.89 14.40 -32.69
C LEU A 207 29.84 15.58 -32.47
N LEU A 208 30.59 15.57 -31.37
CA LEU A 208 31.57 16.60 -31.06
C LEU A 208 32.70 16.61 -32.11
N GLU A 209 33.18 15.44 -32.50
CA GLU A 209 34.21 15.29 -33.53
C GLU A 209 33.72 15.78 -34.90
N MET A 210 32.47 15.46 -35.25
CA MET A 210 31.81 15.98 -36.46
C MET A 210 31.74 17.53 -36.43
N TYR A 211 31.37 18.13 -35.29
CA TYR A 211 31.31 19.58 -35.13
C TYR A 211 32.68 20.25 -35.15
N LYS A 212 33.69 19.67 -34.50
CA LYS A 212 35.07 20.18 -34.55
C LYS A 212 35.63 20.15 -35.96
N SER A 213 35.39 19.06 -36.70
CA SER A 213 35.76 18.93 -38.10
C SER A 213 35.07 20.00 -38.96
N ALA A 214 33.77 20.21 -38.77
CA ALA A 214 33.02 21.26 -39.47
C ALA A 214 33.49 22.69 -39.13
N LEU A 215 34.02 22.90 -37.92
CA LEU A 215 34.57 24.19 -37.46
C LEU A 215 36.07 24.34 -37.76
N GLY A 216 36.73 23.34 -38.36
CA GLY A 216 38.17 23.35 -38.65
C GLY A 216 39.06 23.33 -37.40
N MET A 217 38.52 22.84 -36.27
CA MET A 217 39.20 22.77 -34.97
C MET A 217 39.81 21.38 -34.72
N SER A 218 40.41 20.77 -35.75
CA SER A 218 41.11 19.48 -35.69
C SER A 218 42.40 19.55 -34.89
#